data_AF-A0A838TYN2-F1
#
_entry.id   AF-A0A838TYN2-F1
#
_cell.length_a   1.000
_cell.length_b   1.000
_cell.length_c   1.000
_cell.angle_alpha   90.00
_cell.angle_beta   90.00
_cell.angle_gamma   90.00
#
_symmetry.space_group_name_H-M   'P 1'
#
loop_
_entity.id
_entity.type
_entity.pdbx_description
1 polymer ?
#
loop_
_entity_poly.entity_id
_entity_poly.type
_entity_poly.pdbx_seq_one_letter_code
_entity_poly.pdbx_strand_id
1 'polypeptide(L)'
;MNIDVDISFFPDHLIPIITNSAKIKPFYVKNYQVSNQDSTAKFSVFEFPGSIKEFEDLLNSLLQKNSINEYVVIQDMETENTLTLLKTGDIEQLGILICDFCGAAFNSEDEKYIHQRAHYFF
;
A
#
# COMPACT_ATOMS: atom_id res chain seq x y z
N MET A 1 4.40 -2.40 -15.78
CA MET A 1 3.55 -1.32 -15.25
C MET A 1 4.33 -0.57 -14.20
N ASN A 2 4.24 0.76 -14.16
CA ASN A 2 4.85 1.53 -13.08
C ASN A 2 3.87 1.58 -11.90
N ILE A 3 4.38 1.25 -10.72
CA ILE A 3 3.64 1.30 -9.46
C ILE A 3 4.40 2.24 -8.54
N ASP A 4 3.70 3.25 -8.04
CA ASP A 4 4.22 4.18 -7.04
C ASP A 4 3.79 3.69 -5.66
N VAL A 5 4.74 3.58 -4.75
CA VAL A 5 4.47 3.21 -3.36
C VAL A 5 4.75 4.42 -2.48
N ASP A 6 3.70 5.02 -1.93
CA ASP A 6 3.80 6.05 -0.91
C ASP A 6 4.30 5.44 0.40
N ILE A 7 5.49 5.88 0.79
CA ILE A 7 6.24 5.46 1.97
C ILE A 7 6.37 6.60 2.97
N SER A 8 5.58 7.67 2.83
CA SER A 8 5.64 8.86 3.69
C SER A 8 5.42 8.54 5.17
N PHE A 9 4.59 7.54 5.46
CA PHE A 9 4.27 7.07 6.81
C PHE A 9 5.11 5.85 7.23
N PHE A 10 6.00 5.38 6.35
CA PHE A 10 6.83 4.22 6.61
C PHE A 10 8.19 4.64 7.19
N PRO A 11 8.71 3.99 8.26
CA PRO A 11 9.95 4.40 8.90
C PRO A 11 11.15 4.27 7.97
N ASP A 12 12.00 5.29 7.92
CA ASP A 12 13.14 5.34 6.97
C ASP A 12 14.08 4.12 7.09
N HIS A 13 14.26 3.59 8.30
CA HIS A 13 15.09 2.41 8.56
C HIS A 13 14.49 1.09 8.04
N LEU A 14 13.17 1.05 7.77
CA LEU A 14 12.47 -0.11 7.22
C LEU A 14 12.35 -0.05 5.70
N ILE A 15 12.49 1.11 5.05
CA ILE A 15 12.45 1.25 3.58
C ILE A 15 13.35 0.21 2.85
N PRO A 16 14.57 -0.13 3.34
CA PRO A 16 15.38 -1.16 2.70
C PRO A 16 14.70 -2.53 2.61
N ILE A 17 13.75 -2.86 3.49
CA ILE A 17 13.04 -4.14 3.47
C ILE A 17 12.18 -4.27 2.22
N ILE A 18 11.53 -3.18 1.79
CA ILE A 18 10.68 -3.17 0.59
C ILE A 18 11.46 -2.84 -0.68
N THR A 19 12.62 -2.18 -0.60
CA THR A 19 13.43 -1.84 -1.79
C THR A 19 14.55 -2.84 -2.12
N ASN A 20 15.14 -3.51 -1.11
CA ASN A 20 16.26 -4.43 -1.29
C ASN A 20 15.93 -5.91 -1.11
N SER A 21 14.67 -6.28 -0.88
CA SER A 21 14.30 -7.70 -0.81
C SER A 21 14.57 -8.40 -2.14
N ALA A 22 15.03 -9.66 -2.12
CA ALA A 22 15.33 -10.41 -3.34
C ALA A 22 14.12 -10.54 -4.29
N LYS A 23 12.90 -10.46 -3.75
CA LYS A 23 11.66 -10.56 -4.52
C LYS A 23 11.24 -9.25 -5.18
N ILE A 24 11.54 -8.09 -4.58
CA ILE A 24 11.13 -6.78 -5.12
C ILE A 24 12.26 -6.02 -5.79
N LYS A 25 13.50 -6.21 -5.35
CA LYS A 25 14.67 -5.51 -5.89
C LYS A 25 14.79 -5.52 -7.43
N PRO A 26 14.45 -6.62 -8.15
CA PRO A 26 14.46 -6.60 -9.62
C PRO A 26 13.50 -5.59 -10.25
N PHE A 27 12.44 -5.21 -9.54
CA PHE A 27 11.41 -4.27 -9.99
C PHE A 27 11.68 -2.84 -9.51
N TYR A 28 12.58 -2.63 -8.54
CA TYR A 28 12.85 -1.31 -7.97
C TYR A 28 13.55 -0.40 -8.98
N VAL A 29 13.00 0.80 -9.18
CA VAL A 29 13.52 1.81 -10.10
C VAL A 29 14.23 2.92 -9.34
N LYS A 30 13.51 3.63 -8.47
CA LYS A 30 14.02 4.82 -7.77
C LYS A 30 13.14 5.21 -6.58
N ASN A 31 13.68 6.08 -5.73
CA ASN A 31 12.91 6.86 -4.78
C ASN A 31 12.82 8.31 -5.25
N TYR A 32 11.71 8.98 -4.97
CA TYR A 32 11.58 10.43 -5.13
C TYR A 32 10.74 11.03 -4.01
N GLN A 33 10.83 12.35 -3.88
CA GLN A 33 10.06 13.10 -2.89
C GLN A 33 9.33 14.24 -3.58
N VAL A 34 8.13 14.55 -3.11
CA VAL A 34 7.32 15.67 -3.55
C VAL A 34 7.07 16.54 -2.32
N SER A 35 7.62 17.75 -2.32
CA SER A 35 7.39 18.72 -1.25
C SER A 35 6.42 19.79 -1.71
N ASN A 36 5.33 19.95 -0.97
CA ASN A 36 4.47 21.13 -1.01
C ASN A 36 4.71 21.99 0.25
N GLN A 37 4.09 23.17 0.32
CA GLN A 37 4.36 24.16 1.38
C GLN A 37 4.18 23.62 2.81
N ASP A 38 3.35 22.58 3.00
CA ASP A 38 3.00 22.01 4.31
C ASP A 38 3.32 20.51 4.48
N SER A 39 3.78 19.81 3.44
CA SER A 39 4.01 18.36 3.51
C SER A 39 5.08 17.87 2.54
N THR A 40 5.79 16.80 2.95
CA THR A 40 6.75 16.08 2.11
C THR A 40 6.27 14.64 1.94
N ALA A 41 5.81 14.32 0.74
CA ALA A 41 5.48 12.96 0.37
C ALA A 41 6.72 12.23 -0.17
N LYS A 42 6.91 10.97 0.22
CA LYS A 42 8.03 10.11 -0.19
C LYS A 42 7.48 8.91 -0.95
N PHE A 43 8.05 8.64 -2.12
CA PHE A 43 7.61 7.55 -2.99
C PHE A 43 8.76 6.63 -3.39
N SER A 44 8.46 5.34 -3.50
CA SER A 44 9.29 4.31 -4.14
C SER A 44 8.62 3.82 -5.42
N VAL A 45 9.33 3.88 -6.54
CA VAL A 45 8.84 3.50 -7.88
C VAL A 45 9.29 2.09 -8.22
N PHE A 46 8.35 1.28 -8.70
CA PHE A 46 8.60 -0.09 -9.16
C PHE A 46 8.05 -0.33 -10.56
N GLU A 47 8.84 -0.97 -11.42
CA GLU A 47 8.38 -1.48 -12.72
C GLU A 47 8.03 -2.96 -12.57
N PHE A 48 6.73 -3.26 -12.44
CA PHE A 48 6.23 -4.61 -12.18
C PHE A 48 5.48 -5.17 -13.40
N PRO A 49 5.75 -6.42 -13.84
CA PRO A 49 5.11 -7.00 -15.01
C PRO A 49 3.66 -7.47 -14.78
N GLY A 50 3.24 -7.64 -13.52
CA GLY A 50 1.89 -8.10 -13.16
C GLY A 50 0.92 -6.95 -12.85
N SER A 51 -0.20 -7.32 -12.24
CA SER A 51 -1.24 -6.41 -11.74
C SER A 51 -0.82 -5.71 -10.44
N ILE A 52 -1.48 -4.58 -10.14
CA ILE A 52 -1.27 -3.86 -8.87
C ILE A 52 -1.61 -4.74 -7.67
N LYS A 53 -2.68 -5.54 -7.76
CA LYS A 53 -3.09 -6.45 -6.69
C LYS A 53 -2.04 -7.54 -6.41
N GLU A 54 -1.43 -8.11 -7.44
CA GLU A 54 -0.33 -9.06 -7.27
C GLU A 54 0.90 -8.40 -6.59
N PHE A 55 1.12 -7.12 -6.86
CA PHE A 55 2.21 -6.36 -6.22
C PHE A 55 1.88 -5.98 -4.77
N GLU A 56 0.62 -5.62 -4.48
CA GLU A 56 0.10 -5.41 -3.13
C GLU A 56 0.26 -6.67 -2.28
N ASP A 57 -0.17 -7.83 -2.79
CA ASP A 57 0.00 -9.13 -2.13
C ASP A 57 1.48 -9.45 -1.86
N LEU A 58 2.36 -9.10 -2.81
CA LEU A 58 3.80 -9.28 -2.67
C LEU A 58 4.38 -8.41 -1.56
N LEU A 59 3.99 -7.14 -1.48
CA LEU A 59 4.41 -6.22 -0.41
C LEU A 59 3.87 -6.68 0.95
N ASN A 60 2.59 -7.01 1.04
CA ASN A 60 1.98 -7.53 2.27
C ASN A 60 2.69 -8.81 2.75
N SER A 61 3.01 -9.74 1.85
CA SER A 61 3.79 -10.95 2.18
C SER A 61 5.19 -10.61 2.69
N LEU A 62 5.84 -9.58 2.15
CA LEU A 62 7.16 -9.14 2.63
C LEU A 62 7.10 -8.50 4.01
N LEU A 63 6.11 -7.65 4.28
CA LEU A 63 5.92 -7.07 5.61
C LEU A 63 5.70 -8.16 6.66
N GLN A 64 4.79 -9.10 6.40
CA GLN A 64 4.52 -10.23 7.30
C GLN A 64 5.76 -11.09 7.54
N LYS A 65 6.54 -11.41 6.51
CA LYS A 65 7.79 -12.18 6.64
C LYS A 65 8.85 -11.49 7.49
N ASN A 66 8.83 -10.16 7.54
CA ASN A 66 9.73 -9.37 8.37
C ASN A 66 9.08 -8.99 9.72
N SER A 67 7.95 -9.60 10.08
CA SER A 67 7.20 -9.34 11.32
C SER A 67 6.73 -7.88 11.47
N ILE A 68 6.50 -7.19 10.35
CA ILE A 68 5.97 -5.82 10.31
C ILE A 68 4.45 -5.92 10.17
N ASN A 69 3.77 -6.13 11.30
CA ASN A 69 2.32 -6.37 11.33
C ASN A 69 1.52 -5.09 11.61
N GLU A 70 2.19 -4.01 11.99
CA GLU A 70 1.54 -2.72 12.31
C GLU A 70 1.29 -1.86 11.07
N TYR A 71 1.71 -2.32 9.89
CA TYR A 71 1.52 -1.63 8.62
C TYR A 71 0.67 -2.46 7.68
N VAL A 72 -0.18 -1.79 6.90
CA VAL A 72 -0.94 -2.36 5.80
C VAL A 72 -0.53 -1.65 4.51
N VAL A 73 -0.62 -2.38 3.41
CA VAL A 73 -0.53 -1.81 2.06
C VAL A 73 -1.96 -1.65 1.57
N ILE A 74 -2.33 -0.44 1.18
CA ILE A 74 -3.64 -0.15 0.58
C ILE A 74 -3.44 0.50 -0.79
N GLN A 75 -4.36 0.26 -1.72
CA GLN A 75 -4.37 0.97 -2.98
C GLN A 75 -4.96 2.38 -2.78
N ASP A 76 -4.29 3.39 -3.33
CA ASP A 76 -4.79 4.76 -3.39
C ASP A 76 -5.99 4.84 -4.34
N MET A 77 -7.06 5.50 -3.90
CA MET A 77 -8.31 5.60 -4.67
C MET A 77 -8.34 6.77 -5.65
N GLU A 78 -7.49 7.78 -5.44
CA GLU A 78 -7.42 8.99 -6.26
C GLU A 78 -6.32 8.88 -7.32
N THR A 79 -5.26 8.12 -7.04
CA THR A 79 -4.09 8.00 -7.91
C THR A 79 -3.96 6.60 -8.49
N GLU A 80 -4.03 6.49 -9.82
CA GLU A 80 -3.86 5.21 -10.51
C GLU A 80 -2.48 4.59 -10.25
N ASN A 81 -2.46 3.28 -10.05
CA ASN A 81 -1.25 2.48 -9.81
C ASN A 81 -0.43 2.91 -8.58
N THR A 82 -1.07 3.55 -7.60
CA THR A 82 -0.43 3.95 -6.36
C THR A 82 -0.85 3.06 -5.19
N LEU A 83 0.12 2.63 -4.40
CA LEU A 83 -0.09 1.93 -3.13
C LEU A 83 0.45 2.79 -2.00
N THR A 84 -0.18 2.75 -0.84
CA THR A 84 0.21 3.51 0.34
C THR A 84 0.46 2.57 1.50
N LEU A 85 1.60 2.74 2.17
CA LEU A 85 1.91 2.05 3.42
C LEU A 85 1.43 2.87 4.61
N LEU A 86 0.37 2.40 5.26
CA LEU A 86 -0.21 3.05 6.44
C LEU A 86 -0.05 2.19 7.68
N LYS A 87 0.11 2.84 8.83
CA LYS A 87 0.02 2.16 10.11
C LYS A 87 -1.44 1.79 10.36
N THR A 88 -1.71 0.57 10.82
CA THR A 88 -3.09 0.08 11.03
C THR A 88 -3.92 0.99 11.92
N GLY A 89 -3.31 1.63 12.93
CA GLY A 89 -4.00 2.57 13.82
C GLY A 89 -4.30 3.95 13.20
N ASP A 90 -3.66 4.32 12.11
CA ASP A 90 -3.86 5.62 11.44
C ASP A 90 -5.02 5.55 10.42
N ILE A 91 -5.35 4.34 9.95
CA ILE A 91 -6.44 4.10 9.00
C ILE A 91 -7.79 4.58 9.56
N GLU A 92 -8.06 4.24 10.82
CA GLU A 92 -9.31 4.64 11.51
C GLU A 92 -9.39 6.17 11.69
N GLN A 93 -8.24 6.83 11.88
CA GLN A 93 -8.17 8.29 12.01
C GLN A 93 -8.34 9.02 10.68
N LEU A 94 -7.99 8.37 9.57
CA LEU A 94 -8.17 8.89 8.22
C LEU A 94 -9.59 8.64 7.67
N GLY A 95 -10.47 7.98 8.43
CA GLY A 95 -11.82 7.61 7.98
C GLY A 95 -11.83 6.56 6.87
N ILE A 96 -10.71 5.87 6.67
CA ILE A 96 -10.56 4.83 5.66
C ILE A 96 -11.14 3.53 6.23
N LEU A 97 -12.04 2.90 5.50
CA LEU A 97 -12.72 1.68 5.91
C LEU A 97 -12.12 0.49 5.15
N ILE A 98 -11.58 -0.48 5.88
CA ILE A 98 -10.93 -1.65 5.27
C ILE A 98 -11.91 -2.82 5.24
N CYS A 99 -11.97 -3.54 4.12
CA CYS A 99 -12.70 -4.80 4.02
C CYS A 99 -12.04 -5.88 4.88
N ASP A 100 -12.84 -6.45 5.78
CA ASP A 100 -12.39 -7.48 6.73
C ASP A 100 -11.96 -8.80 6.07
N PHE A 101 -12.29 -9.02 4.79
CA PHE A 101 -11.99 -10.26 4.05
C PHE A 101 -10.73 -10.17 3.20
N CYS A 102 -10.46 -9.02 2.58
CA CYS A 102 -9.41 -8.91 1.56
C CYS A 102 -8.50 -7.69 1.71
N GLY A 103 -8.73 -6.83 2.70
CA GLY A 103 -7.89 -5.65 2.93
C GLY A 103 -8.14 -4.45 2.01
N ALA A 104 -9.10 -4.54 1.07
CA ALA A 104 -9.45 -3.42 0.20
C ALA A 104 -9.93 -2.20 1.01
N ALA A 105 -9.48 -1.00 0.65
CA ALA A 105 -9.85 0.26 1.30
C ALA A 105 -11.06 0.91 0.63
N PHE A 106 -11.88 1.59 1.43
CA PHE A 106 -13.08 2.31 1.00
C PHE A 106 -13.22 3.63 1.75
N ASN A 107 -13.79 4.64 1.08
CA ASN A 107 -14.02 5.96 1.66
C ASN A 107 -15.43 6.11 2.28
N SER A 108 -16.26 5.06 2.20
CA SER A 108 -17.60 5.03 2.78
C SER A 108 -17.99 3.63 3.27
N GLU A 109 -18.84 3.57 4.30
CA GLU A 109 -19.38 2.31 4.82
C GLU A 109 -20.24 1.60 3.77
N ASP A 110 -20.95 2.36 2.93
CA ASP A 110 -21.78 1.80 1.86
C ASP A 110 -20.94 1.05 0.82
N GLU A 111 -19.82 1.62 0.36
CA GLU A 111 -18.91 0.95 -0.57
C GLU A 111 -18.25 -0.27 0.06
N LYS A 112 -17.76 -0.15 1.30
CA LYS A 112 -17.21 -1.29 2.06
C LYS A 112 -18.25 -2.40 2.16
N TYR A 113 -19.49 -2.07 2.53
CA TYR A 113 -20.56 -3.03 2.72
C TYR A 113 -20.94 -3.73 1.41
N ILE A 114 -21.08 -2.99 0.30
CA ILE A 114 -21.35 -3.58 -1.02
C ILE A 114 -20.23 -4.53 -1.43
N HIS A 115 -18.97 -4.15 -1.24
CA HIS A 115 -17.82 -5.00 -1.54
C HIS A 115 -17.79 -6.26 -0.65
N GLN A 116 -18.01 -6.10 0.66
CA GLN A 116 -18.06 -7.23 1.60
C GLN A 116 -19.16 -8.21 1.25
N ARG A 117 -20.32 -7.73 0.80
CA ARG A 117 -21.40 -8.59 0.31
C ARG A 117 -20.96 -9.44 -0.88
N ALA A 118 -20.12 -8.93 -1.77
CA ALA A 118 -19.61 -9.71 -2.91
C ALA A 118 -18.82 -10.95 -2.45
N HIS A 119 -18.04 -10.87 -1.36
CA HIS A 119 -17.32 -12.02 -0.80
C HIS A 119 -18.23 -13.15 -0.28
N TYR A 120 -19.51 -12.90 -0.02
CA TYR A 120 -20.44 -13.98 0.33
C TYR A 120 -20.98 -14.72 -0.90
N PHE A 121 -20.81 -14.15 -2.09
CA PHE A 121 -21.29 -14.72 -3.35
C PHE A 121 -20.18 -15.33 -4.21
N PHE A 122 -18.91 -15.18 -3.83
CA PHE A 122 -17.71 -15.68 -4.52
C PHE A 122 -16.73 -16.31 -3.53
#